data_AF-A0A453T7J3-F1
#
_entry.id   AF-A0A453T7J3-F1
#
_cell.length_a   1.000
_cell.length_b   1.000
_cell.length_c   1.000
_cell.angle_alpha   90.00
_cell.angle_beta   90.00
_cell.angle_gamma   90.00
#
_symmetry.space_group_name_H-M   'P 1'
#
loop_
_entity.id
_entity.type
_entity.pdbx_description
1 polymer ?
#
loop_
_entity_poly.entity_id
_entity_poly.type
_entity_poly.pdbx_seq_one_letter_code
_entity_poly.pdbx_strand_id
1 'polypeptide(L)' 'GGRNPSFDEKFHIPLIEGLRELSINVWNSNTINTDDFIGSCRVPLNKVLTSGYDDASWPLQTRHMKVCWGSEAHHAL' A
#
# COMPACT_ATOMS: atom_id res chain seq x y z
N GLY A 1 -4.40 -3.97 -17.53
CA GLY A 1 -3.43 -3.24 -16.69
C GLY A 1 -2.19 -4.09 -16.52
N GLY A 2 -1.02 -3.47 -16.35
CA GLY A 2 0.22 -4.19 -16.05
C GLY A 2 0.20 -4.79 -14.64
N ARG A 3 0.97 -5.86 -14.40
CA ARG A 3 1.10 -6.55 -13.10
C ARG A 3 2.09 -5.88 -12.13
N ASN A 4 2.77 -4.81 -12.57
CA ASN A 4 3.76 -4.07 -11.80
C ASN A 4 3.67 -2.56 -12.13
N PRO A 5 2.61 -1.86 -11.66
CA PRO A 5 2.47 -0.44 -11.90
C PRO A 5 3.50 0.37 -11.09
N SER A 6 4.03 1.43 -11.69
CA SER A 6 4.77 2.50 -11.00
C SER A 6 3.89 3.75 -11.02
N PHE A 7 3.65 4.32 -9.84
CA PHE A 7 2.81 5.53 -9.69
C PHE A 7 3.66 6.80 -9.65
N ASP A 8 4.78 6.78 -8.92
CA ASP A 8 5.67 7.94 -8.71
C ASP A 8 4.92 9.20 -8.21
N GLU A 9 3.90 8.99 -7.38
CA GLU A 9 3.04 10.04 -6.82
C GLU A 9 3.52 10.53 -5.45
N LYS A 10 3.20 11.79 -5.12
CA LYS A 10 3.50 12.41 -3.82
C LYS A 10 2.24 13.00 -3.20
N PHE A 11 2.00 12.65 -1.94
CA PHE A 11 0.88 13.16 -1.15
C PHE A 11 1.37 13.97 0.06
N HIS A 12 0.60 14.98 0.46
CA HIS A 12 0.80 15.71 1.71
C HIS A 12 -0.36 15.38 2.65
N ILE A 13 -0.08 14.68 3.74
CA ILE A 13 -1.08 14.24 4.71
C ILE A 13 -0.78 14.96 6.04
N PRO A 14 -1.68 15.82 6.55
CA PRO A 14 -1.49 16.45 7.84
C PRO A 14 -1.60 15.40 8.95
N LEU A 15 -0.62 15.37 9.85
CA LEU A 15 -0.65 14.47 11.00
C LEU A 15 -1.52 15.07 12.11
N ILE A 16 -2.49 14.28 12.56
CA ILE A 16 -3.28 14.58 13.77
C ILE A 16 -2.66 13.85 14.96
N GLU A 17 -2.85 14.41 16.16
CA GLU A 17 -2.38 13.79 17.39
C GLU A 17 -2.97 12.37 17.55
N GLY A 18 -2.13 11.44 18.01
CA GLY A 18 -2.52 10.06 18.26
C GLY A 18 -2.50 9.14 17.02
N LEU A 19 -2.22 9.65 15.82
CA LEU A 19 -2.04 8.82 14.63
C LEU A 19 -0.75 7.99 14.74
N ARG A 20 -0.86 6.66 14.54
CA ARG A 20 0.26 5.71 14.72
C ARG A 20 0.69 4.99 13.46
N GLU A 21 -0.19 4.91 12.46
CA GLU A 21 0.05 4.17 11.24
C GLU A 21 -0.71 4.80 10.07
N LEU A 22 -0.21 4.59 8.85
CA LEU A 22 -0.93 4.80 7.60
C LEU A 22 -1.49 3.47 7.11
N SER A 23 -2.75 3.46 6.70
CA SER A 23 -3.37 2.33 6.03
C SER A 23 -3.33 2.54 4.52
N ILE A 24 -2.65 1.65 3.80
CA ILE A 24 -2.53 1.70 2.34
C ILE A 24 -3.39 0.58 1.77
N ASN A 25 -4.23 0.91 0.79
CA ASN A 25 -5.10 -0.04 0.09
C ASN A 25 -4.89 0.08 -1.41
N VAL A 26 -4.76 -1.07 -2.08
CA VAL A 26 -4.59 -1.16 -3.53
C VAL A 26 -5.85 -1.76 -4.14
N TRP A 27 -6.40 -1.06 -5.12
CA TRP A 27 -7.62 -1.42 -5.83
C TRP A 27 -7.35 -1.44 -7.33
N ASN A 28 -8.01 -2.35 -8.04
CA ASN A 28 -8.10 -2.32 -9.49
C ASN A 28 -9.42 -1.64 -9.88
N SER A 29 -9.33 -0.42 -10.40
CA SER A 29 -10.50 0.32 -10.84
C SER A 29 -11.05 -0.23 -12.15
N ASN A 30 -12.36 -0.48 -12.19
CA ASN A 30 -13.03 -1.02 -13.36
C ASN A 30 -14.13 -0.07 -13.84
N THR A 31 -14.33 0.01 -15.16
CA THR A 31 -15.28 0.96 -15.77
C THR A 31 -16.72 0.48 -15.84
N ILE A 32 -16.96 -0.83 -15.73
CA ILE A 32 -18.29 -1.45 -15.96
C ILE A 32 -18.81 -2.18 -14.72
N ASN A 33 -17.92 -2.76 -13.92
CA ASN A 33 -18.27 -3.47 -12.69
C ASN A 33 -17.64 -2.76 -11.47
N THR A 34 -17.86 -3.32 -10.29
CA THR A 34 -17.26 -2.81 -9.05
C THR A 34 -15.75 -3.02 -9.03
N ASP A 35 -15.05 -2.09 -8.40
CA ASP A 35 -13.60 -2.17 -8.22
C ASP A 35 -13.18 -3.42 -7.42
N ASP A 36 -12.08 -4.03 -7.84
CA ASP A 36 -11.54 -5.21 -7.20
C ASP A 36 -10.44 -4.84 -6.20
N PHE A 37 -10.65 -5.16 -4.93
CA PHE A 37 -9.61 -5.02 -3.91
C PHE A 37 -8.48 -6.03 -4.14
N ILE A 38 -7.24 -5.53 -4.26
CA ILE A 38 -6.04 -6.35 -4.46
C ILE A 38 -5.41 -6.71 -3.11
N GLY A 39 -5.17 -5.72 -2.25
CA GLY A 39 -4.52 -5.93 -0.97
C GLY A 39 -4.27 -4.64 -0.19
N SER A 40 -3.82 -4.79 1.05
CA SER A 40 -3.53 -3.67 1.95
C SER A 40 -2.28 -3.87 2.80
N CYS A 41 -1.74 -2.78 3.32
CA CYS A 41 -0.69 -2.81 4.32
C CYS A 41 -0.85 -1.67 5.33
N ARG A 42 -0.19 -1.80 6.47
CA ARG A 42 -0.12 -0.76 7.51
C ARG A 42 1.34 -0.34 7.67
N VAL A 43 1.59 0.96 7.58
CA VAL A 43 2.92 1.57 7.71
C VAL A 43 2.96 2.32 9.04
N PRO A 44 3.68 1.84 10.06
CA PRO A 44 3.87 2.54 11.32
C PRO A 44 4.59 3.88 11.12
N LEU A 45 4.12 4.91 11.83
CA LEU A 45 4.68 6.27 11.73
C LEU A 45 5.89 6.48 12.65
N ASN A 46 6.19 5.55 13.56
CA ASN A 46 7.26 5.73 14.55
C ASN A 46 8.63 5.99 13.89
N LYS A 47 8.94 5.33 12.77
CA LYS A 47 10.22 5.52 12.08
C LYS A 47 10.32 6.90 11.42
N VAL A 48 9.30 7.33 10.68
CA VAL A 48 9.31 8.67 10.06
C VAL A 48 9.30 9.79 11.11
N LEU A 49 8.58 9.60 12.22
CA LEU A 49 8.55 10.58 13.32
C LEU A 49 9.88 10.70 14.06
N THR A 50 10.66 9.62 14.16
CA THR A 50 11.95 9.62 14.87
C THR A 50 13.14 9.94 13.95
N SER A 51 13.11 9.48 12.70
CA SER A 51 14.24 9.55 11.76
C SER A 51 14.04 10.59 10.65
N GLY A 52 12.84 11.16 10.53
CA GLY A 52 12.47 12.12 9.49
C GLY A 52 12.04 11.48 8.16
N TYR A 53 12.30 10.19 7.94
CA TYR A 53 11.91 9.46 6.74
C TYR A 53 11.77 7.95 7.00
N ASP A 54 11.02 7.27 6.13
CA ASP A 54 10.98 5.81 6.03
C ASP A 54 10.88 5.38 4.55
N ASP A 55 11.97 4.81 4.02
CA ASP A 55 12.09 4.37 2.62
C ASP A 55 12.06 2.82 2.51
N ALA A 56 11.29 2.17 3.38
CA ALA A 56 11.14 0.72 3.37
C ALA A 56 10.06 0.26 2.38
N SER A 57 10.24 -0.93 1.81
CA SER A 57 9.17 -1.67 1.16
C SER A 57 8.22 -2.27 2.20
N TRP A 58 6.92 -2.19 1.97
CA TRP A 58 5.88 -2.75 2.84
C TRP A 58 5.07 -3.80 2.08
N PRO A 59 4.94 -5.04 2.61
CA PRO A 59 4.27 -6.10 1.89
C PRO A 59 2.76 -5.91 1.94
N LEU A 60 2.08 -6.24 0.84
CA LEU A 60 0.63 -6.23 0.79
C LEU A 60 0.08 -7.58 1.26
N GLN A 61 -0.94 -7.54 2.12
CA GLN A 61 -1.76 -8.69 2.41
C GLN A 61 -2.97 -8.70 1.46
N THR A 62 -3.09 -9.78 0.69
CA THR A 62 -4.22 -10.00 -0.21
C THR A 62 -5.45 -10.51 0.53
N ARG A 63 -6.61 -10.51 -0.14
CA ARG A 63 -7.85 -11.13 0.38
C ARG A 63 -7.68 -12.58 0.82
N HIS A 64 -6.79 -13.32 0.17
CA HIS A 64 -6.51 -14.72 0.47
C HIS A 64 -5.44 -14.90 1.55
N MET A 65 -5.15 -13.85 2.33
CA MET A 65 -4.13 -13.82 3.38
C MET A 65 -2.70 -14.07 2.88
N LYS A 66 -2.48 -14.16 1.57
CA LYS A 66 -1.16 -14.22 0.96
C LYS A 66 -0.49 -12.85 1.12
N VAL A 67 0.74 -12.88 1.62
CA VAL A 67 1.63 -11.72 1.71
C VAL A 67 2.42 -11.65 0.41
N CYS A 68 2.43 -10.49 -0.24
CA CYS A 68 3.12 -10.25 -1.49
C CYS A 68 4.08 -9.06 -1.35
N TRP A 69 5.35 -9.30 -1.64
CA TRP A 69 6.33 -8.24 -1.86
C TRP A 69 6.31 -7.78 -3.32
N GLY A 70 6.88 -6.60 -3.58
CA GLY A 70 6.92 -6.02 -4.94
C GLY A 70 7.52 -6.96 -6.00
N SER A 71 8.41 -7.88 -5.62
CA SER A 71 8.99 -8.90 -6.52
C SER A 71 8.15 -10.18 -6.67
N GLU A 72 7.11 -10.40 -5.85
CA GLU A 72 6.36 -11.67 -5.77
C GLU A 72 4.89 -11.54 -6.22
N ALA A 73 4.42 -10.31 -6.48
CA ALA A 73 3.04 -10.01 -6.92
C ALA A 73 2.68 -10.60 -8.30
N HIS A 74 3.66 -11.12 -9.06
CA HIS A 74 3.47 -11.73 -10.38
C HIS A 74 2.51 -12.94 -10.40
N HIS A 75 2.29 -13.59 -9.25
CA HIS A 75 1.51 -14.83 -9.13
C HIS A 75 0.19 -14.68 -8.36
N ALA A 76 -0.29 -13.47 -8.09
CA ALA A 76 -1.49 -13.24 -7.26
C ALA A 76 -2.73 -12.75 -8.03
N LEU A 77 -2.62 -12.57 -9.36
CA LEU A 77 -3.72 -12.14 -10.25
C LEU A 77 -3.83 -13.05 -11.49
#